data_AF-A0A821VZX4-F1
#
_entry.id   AF-A0A821VZX4-F1
#
_cell.length_a   1.000
_cell.length_b   1.000
_cell.length_c   1.000
_cell.angle_alpha   90.00
_cell.angle_beta   90.00
_cell.angle_gamma   90.00
#
_symmetry.space_group_name_H-M   'P 1'
#
loop_
_entity.id
_entity.type
_entity.pdbx_description
1 polymer ?
#
loop_
_entity_poly.entity_id
_entity_poly.type
_entity_poly.pdbx_seq_one_letter_code
_entity_poly.pdbx_strand_id
1 'polypeptide(L)'
;MFFIGYAHGWCAKFTDAYALNRVLTDVHSLAQFRVLGPLSNFAEFDRVFNCIPGQGNSRVKKCANPAQYDFAFQSLPINRRRCIAFLPDNPNDKLYHCNRTKDEHLTMNEQWQSNEKCCEDIHTMKDSTKEQGLSLINRAPYVRCDIETDPSIVETILLYIWRIPRPSLIMQVTGGHKYFKLRGKMEVNFLDDFVKTKFKTHKN
;
A
#
# COMPACT_ATOMS: atom_id res chain seq x y z
N MET A 1 19.30 8.30 26.05
CA MET A 1 20.65 8.13 25.46
C MET A 1 20.65 7.65 24.00
N PHE A 2 19.61 6.96 23.51
CA PHE A 2 19.58 6.35 22.16
C PHE A 2 19.91 7.29 20.98
N PHE A 3 19.18 8.39 20.81
CA PHE A 3 19.34 9.28 19.64
C PHE A 3 20.72 9.96 19.59
N ILE A 4 21.27 10.32 20.74
CA ILE A 4 22.61 10.91 20.84
C ILE A 4 23.67 9.87 20.50
N GLY A 5 23.53 8.62 20.98
CA GLY A 5 24.41 7.52 20.62
C GLY A 5 24.39 7.22 19.12
N TYR A 6 23.21 7.22 18.51
CA TYR A 6 23.06 7.10 17.05
C TYR A 6 23.79 8.22 16.30
N ALA A 7 23.61 9.47 16.72
CA ALA A 7 24.28 10.62 16.10
C ALA A 7 25.80 10.58 16.28
N HIS A 8 26.28 10.11 17.43
CA HIS A 8 27.69 10.07 17.77
C HIS A 8 28.52 9.21 16.81
N GLY A 9 27.97 8.06 16.36
CA GLY A 9 28.63 7.20 15.37
C GLY A 9 28.84 7.85 14.00
N TRP A 10 28.14 8.95 13.73
CA TRP A 10 28.25 9.74 12.49
C TRP A 10 28.86 11.11 12.73
N CYS A 11 29.46 11.36 13.90
CA CYS A 11 30.12 12.62 14.19
C CYS A 11 31.38 12.75 13.31
N ALA A 12 31.34 13.64 12.33
CA ALA A 12 32.46 13.90 11.43
C ALA A 12 32.50 15.37 11.01
N LYS A 13 33.71 15.90 10.83
CA LYS A 13 33.96 17.26 10.32
C LYS A 13 34.72 17.17 9.01
N PHE A 14 34.26 17.90 8.01
CA PHE A 14 34.85 17.92 6.67
C PHE A 14 35.26 19.36 6.32
N THR A 15 36.29 19.49 5.49
CA THR A 15 36.55 20.75 4.78
C THR A 15 35.59 20.87 3.58
N ASP A 16 35.31 22.09 3.13
CA ASP A 16 34.38 22.31 2.01
C ASP A 16 34.83 21.58 0.74
N ALA A 17 36.13 21.58 0.46
CA ALA A 17 36.71 20.88 -0.69
C ALA A 17 36.49 19.36 -0.61
N TYR A 18 36.67 18.79 0.59
CA TYR A 18 36.46 17.35 0.81
C TYR A 18 34.98 16.99 0.78
N ALA A 19 34.10 17.82 1.36
CA ALA A 19 32.66 17.63 1.31
C ALA A 19 32.14 17.65 -0.14
N LEU A 20 32.63 18.59 -0.96
CA LEU A 20 32.29 18.67 -2.37
C LEU A 20 32.77 17.43 -3.14
N ASN A 21 34.03 17.01 -2.94
CA ASN A 21 34.55 15.81 -3.57
C ASN A 21 33.70 14.58 -3.24
N ARG A 22 33.35 14.40 -1.95
CA ARG A 22 32.49 13.30 -1.47
C ARG A 22 31.11 13.30 -2.12
N VAL A 23 30.49 14.47 -2.32
CA VAL A 23 29.20 14.57 -3.01
C VAL A 23 29.31 14.12 -4.47
N LEU A 24 30.46 14.33 -5.12
CA LEU A 24 30.68 13.96 -6.51
C LEU A 24 31.12 12.50 -6.69
N THR A 25 31.81 11.92 -5.71
CA THR A 25 32.47 10.61 -5.86
C THR A 25 31.88 9.50 -5.00
N ASP A 26 31.21 9.81 -3.89
CA ASP A 26 30.62 8.81 -2.99
C ASP A 26 29.10 8.70 -3.21
N VAL A 27 28.63 7.47 -3.43
CA VAL A 27 27.20 7.13 -3.52
C VAL A 27 26.47 7.33 -2.18
N HIS A 28 27.22 7.50 -1.09
CA HIS A 28 26.74 7.69 0.25
C HIS A 28 26.56 9.17 0.60
N SER A 29 25.44 9.49 1.26
CA SER A 29 25.24 10.81 1.85
C SER A 29 26.29 11.15 2.92
N LEU A 30 26.62 12.44 3.05
CA LEU A 30 27.52 12.94 4.10
C LEU A 30 26.98 12.62 5.49
N ALA A 31 27.88 12.49 6.46
CA ALA A 31 27.57 12.02 7.81
C ALA A 31 26.44 12.81 8.49
N GLN A 32 26.42 14.14 8.35
CA GLN A 32 25.34 14.98 8.89
C GLN A 32 23.96 14.60 8.35
N PHE A 33 23.83 14.29 7.05
CA PHE A 33 22.55 13.94 6.43
C PHE A 33 22.07 12.54 6.81
N ARG A 34 22.99 11.65 7.22
CA ARG A 34 22.66 10.32 7.77
C ARG A 34 22.02 10.39 9.15
N VAL A 35 22.28 11.46 9.89
CA VAL A 35 21.64 11.73 11.17
C VAL A 35 20.35 12.52 10.96
N LEU A 36 20.45 13.67 10.29
CA LEU A 36 19.34 14.60 10.15
C LEU A 36 18.18 14.02 9.33
N GLY A 37 18.48 13.29 8.25
CA GLY A 37 17.45 12.71 7.38
C GLY A 37 16.49 11.77 8.14
N PRO A 38 16.97 10.67 8.74
CA PRO A 38 16.14 9.74 9.49
C PRO A 38 15.47 10.37 10.72
N LEU A 39 16.22 11.13 11.53
CA LEU A 39 15.67 11.73 12.76
C LEU A 39 14.58 12.77 12.47
N SER A 40 14.71 13.51 11.35
CA SER A 40 13.68 14.44 10.90
C SER A 40 12.33 13.79 10.63
N ASN A 41 12.32 12.47 10.41
CA ASN A 41 11.14 11.68 10.14
C ASN A 41 10.64 10.85 11.34
N PHE A 42 11.31 10.92 12.49
CA PHE A 42 10.98 10.10 13.65
C PHE A 42 10.14 10.90 14.65
N ALA A 43 8.96 10.42 15.02
CA ALA A 43 8.05 11.17 15.89
C ALA A 43 8.50 11.15 17.36
N GLU A 44 9.12 10.06 17.77
CA GLU A 44 9.67 9.86 19.10
C GLU A 44 10.88 10.76 19.34
N PHE A 45 11.64 11.08 18.28
CA PHE A 45 12.72 12.06 18.36
C PHE A 45 12.17 13.44 18.71
N ASP A 46 11.14 13.89 18.00
CA ASP A 46 10.48 15.17 18.27
C ASP A 46 9.92 15.21 19.69
N ARG A 47 9.30 14.11 20.16
CA ARG A 47 8.77 14.02 21.53
C ARG A 47 9.88 14.14 22.58
N VAL A 48 10.98 13.42 22.41
CA VAL A 48 12.07 13.40 23.43
C VAL A 48 12.80 14.73 23.50
N PHE A 49 12.97 15.42 22.38
CA PHE A 49 13.67 16.70 22.31
C PHE A 49 12.73 17.91 22.26
N ASN A 50 11.42 17.72 22.49
CA ASN A 50 10.39 18.75 22.43
C ASN A 50 10.49 19.64 21.17
N CYS A 51 10.70 19.02 20.01
CA CYS A 51 10.82 19.74 18.75
C CYS A 51 9.47 20.30 18.30
N ILE A 52 9.45 21.56 17.87
CA ILE A 52 8.28 22.18 17.26
C ILE A 52 8.21 21.72 15.79
N PRO A 53 7.07 21.19 15.31
CA PRO A 53 6.92 20.78 13.92
C PRO A 53 7.24 21.90 12.94
N GLY A 54 8.15 21.65 12.00
CA GLY A 54 8.61 22.65 11.02
C GLY A 54 9.76 23.54 11.49
N GLN A 55 10.23 23.39 12.74
CA GLN A 55 11.44 24.05 13.22
C GLN A 55 12.64 23.12 13.22
N GLY A 56 13.79 23.68 12.85
CA GLY A 56 15.05 22.95 12.78
C GLY A 56 14.94 21.74 11.86
N ASN A 57 15.27 20.56 12.39
CA ASN A 57 15.21 19.31 11.65
C ASN A 57 13.89 18.54 11.84
N SER A 58 12.85 19.11 12.48
CA SER A 58 11.54 18.45 12.53
C SER A 58 10.70 18.81 11.30
N ARG A 59 10.24 17.80 10.56
CA ARG A 59 9.31 18.01 9.43
C ARG A 59 7.88 18.18 9.95
N VAL A 60 7.17 19.16 9.38
CA VAL A 60 5.71 19.35 9.59
C VAL A 60 4.94 18.08 9.22
N LYS A 61 5.31 17.45 8.08
CA LYS A 61 4.73 16.19 7.63
C LYS A 61 5.79 15.10 7.63
N LYS A 62 5.65 14.14 8.55
CA LYS A 62 6.47 12.94 8.59
C LYS A 62 6.06 12.02 7.44
N CYS A 63 7.01 11.49 6.70
CA CYS A 63 6.83 10.42 5.74
C CYS A 63 6.30 9.18 6.46
N ALA A 64 5.30 8.55 5.86
CA ALA A 64 4.72 7.30 6.29
C ALA A 64 5.80 6.21 6.46
N ASN A 65 6.06 5.75 7.68
CA ASN A 65 6.91 4.59 7.92
C ASN A 65 6.08 3.33 7.63
N PRO A 66 6.44 2.48 6.66
CA PRO A 66 5.70 1.27 6.34
C PRO A 66 5.53 0.34 7.56
N ALA A 67 6.56 0.28 8.42
CA ALA A 67 6.56 -0.53 9.64
C ALA A 67 5.62 0.00 10.73
N GLN A 68 5.20 1.27 10.67
CA GLN A 68 4.24 1.83 11.63
C GLN A 68 2.81 1.33 11.40
N TYR A 69 2.49 0.87 10.18
CA TYR A 69 1.16 0.36 9.85
C TYR A 69 0.98 -1.12 10.16
N ASP A 70 2.06 -1.87 10.26
CA ASP A 70 2.00 -3.34 10.33
C ASP A 70 1.29 -3.83 11.60
N PHE A 71 1.52 -3.16 12.74
CA PHE A 71 0.81 -3.46 13.99
C PHE A 71 -0.69 -3.13 13.93
N ALA A 72 -1.06 -1.98 13.34
CA ALA A 72 -2.46 -1.58 13.21
C ALA A 72 -3.23 -2.52 12.25
N PHE A 73 -2.57 -3.03 11.21
CA PHE A 73 -3.15 -4.04 10.33
C PHE A 73 -3.27 -5.41 11.00
N GLN A 74 -2.30 -5.81 11.83
CA GLN A 74 -2.34 -7.08 12.57
C GLN A 74 -3.52 -7.19 13.54
N SER A 75 -4.02 -6.07 14.07
CA SER A 75 -5.21 -6.08 14.95
C SER A 75 -6.55 -6.09 14.24
N LEU A 76 -6.62 -5.80 12.93
CA LEU A 76 -7.91 -5.74 12.22
C LEU A 76 -8.47 -7.14 11.87
N PRO A 77 -9.79 -7.37 11.97
CA PRO A 77 -10.41 -8.65 11.60
C PRO A 77 -10.58 -8.79 10.08
N ILE A 78 -9.48 -8.66 9.33
CA ILE A 78 -9.46 -8.83 7.87
C ILE A 78 -9.01 -10.24 7.55
N ASN A 79 -9.84 -10.94 6.78
CA ASN A 79 -9.49 -12.23 6.19
C ASN A 79 -9.28 -12.05 4.68
N ARG A 80 -8.59 -13.01 4.06
CA ARG A 80 -8.57 -13.20 2.60
C ARG A 80 -9.42 -14.42 2.23
N ARG A 81 -9.97 -14.45 1.03
CA ARG A 81 -10.59 -15.67 0.45
C ARG A 81 -9.54 -16.42 -0.35
N ARG A 82 -9.38 -17.72 -0.10
CA ARG A 82 -8.52 -18.60 -0.90
C ARG A 82 -9.32 -19.72 -1.54
N CYS A 83 -8.95 -20.11 -2.76
CA CYS A 83 -9.45 -21.32 -3.39
C CYS A 83 -8.87 -22.53 -2.64
N ILE A 84 -9.74 -23.46 -2.24
CA ILE A 84 -9.33 -24.66 -1.50
C ILE A 84 -9.55 -25.93 -2.31
N ALA A 85 -10.69 -26.06 -3.00
CA ALA A 85 -11.09 -27.29 -3.65
C ALA A 85 -11.04 -27.14 -5.16
N PHE A 86 -10.34 -28.04 -5.86
CA PHE A 86 -10.41 -28.09 -7.34
C PHE A 86 -11.66 -28.86 -7.77
N LEU A 87 -12.52 -28.24 -8.58
CA LEU A 87 -13.85 -28.75 -8.97
C LEU A 87 -14.01 -28.86 -10.51
N PRO A 88 -13.31 -29.77 -11.20
CA PRO A 88 -13.19 -29.72 -12.66
C PRO A 88 -14.45 -30.18 -13.42
N ASP A 89 -14.97 -29.38 -14.36
CA ASP A 89 -16.13 -29.78 -15.20
C ASP A 89 -15.87 -31.10 -15.96
N ASN A 90 -14.65 -31.30 -16.45
CA ASN A 90 -14.17 -32.54 -17.04
C ASN A 90 -12.89 -33.05 -16.35
N PRO A 91 -12.65 -34.37 -16.28
CA PRO A 91 -11.45 -34.96 -15.65
C PRO A 91 -10.11 -34.46 -16.21
N ASN A 92 -10.10 -33.99 -17.46
CA ASN A 92 -8.91 -33.51 -18.17
C ASN A 92 -8.71 -31.99 -18.07
N ASP A 93 -9.62 -31.27 -17.40
CA ASP A 93 -9.52 -29.82 -17.30
C ASP A 93 -8.33 -29.44 -16.42
N LYS A 94 -7.46 -28.60 -16.98
CA LYS A 94 -6.24 -28.12 -16.30
C LYS A 94 -6.49 -26.90 -15.42
N LEU A 95 -7.61 -26.21 -15.68
CA LEU A 95 -7.99 -24.96 -15.04
C LEU A 95 -9.46 -25.07 -14.64
N TYR A 96 -9.80 -24.44 -13.52
CA TYR A 96 -11.19 -24.29 -13.11
C TYR A 96 -11.71 -22.87 -13.39
N HIS A 97 -13.00 -22.60 -13.13
CA HIS A 97 -13.63 -21.28 -13.30
C HIS A 97 -12.93 -20.13 -12.56
N CYS A 98 -12.19 -20.42 -11.49
CA CYS A 98 -11.32 -19.47 -10.80
C CYS A 98 -10.01 -19.14 -11.55
N ASN A 99 -9.82 -19.74 -12.74
CA ASN A 99 -8.67 -19.66 -13.62
C ASN A 99 -7.34 -20.04 -12.94
N ARG A 100 -7.42 -20.93 -11.95
CA ARG A 100 -6.28 -21.52 -11.24
C ARG A 100 -6.16 -23.01 -11.54
N THR A 101 -4.94 -23.50 -11.47
CA THR A 101 -4.58 -24.90 -11.72
C THR A 101 -4.88 -25.78 -10.50
N LYS A 102 -4.89 -27.11 -10.71
CA LYS A 102 -5.08 -28.09 -9.64
C LYS A 102 -4.06 -27.93 -8.49
N ASP A 103 -2.80 -27.63 -8.80
CA ASP A 103 -1.72 -27.52 -7.81
C ASP A 103 -1.85 -26.29 -6.91
N GLU A 104 -2.61 -25.28 -7.34
CA GLU A 104 -2.90 -24.07 -6.57
C GLU A 104 -4.08 -24.24 -5.59
N HIS A 105 -4.72 -25.41 -5.60
CA HIS A 105 -5.77 -25.80 -4.66
C HIS A 105 -5.19 -26.75 -3.59
N LEU A 106 -5.80 -26.77 -2.42
CA LEU A 106 -5.32 -27.55 -1.28
C LEU A 106 -5.88 -28.96 -1.24
N THR A 107 -7.09 -29.14 -1.75
CA THR A 107 -7.80 -30.40 -1.74
C THR A 107 -8.50 -30.63 -3.09
N MET A 108 -8.74 -31.88 -3.42
CA MET A 108 -9.79 -32.24 -4.38
C MET A 108 -11.04 -32.55 -3.59
N ASN A 109 -12.20 -32.03 -4.03
CA ASN A 109 -13.47 -32.48 -3.47
C ASN A 109 -13.91 -33.73 -4.22
N GLU A 110 -13.69 -34.90 -3.63
CA GLU A 110 -14.10 -36.19 -4.19
C GLU A 110 -15.63 -36.37 -4.26
N GLN A 111 -16.39 -35.55 -3.53
CA GLN A 111 -17.86 -35.59 -3.47
C GLN A 111 -18.54 -34.66 -4.47
N TRP A 112 -17.78 -33.85 -5.21
CA TRP A 112 -18.35 -32.86 -6.12
C TRP A 112 -18.83 -33.49 -7.43
N GLN A 113 -20.02 -33.11 -7.88
CA GLN A 113 -20.60 -33.52 -9.15
C GLN A 113 -20.66 -32.32 -10.12
N SER A 114 -20.28 -32.53 -11.38
CA SER A 114 -20.15 -31.45 -12.38
C SER A 114 -21.46 -30.77 -12.80
N ASN A 115 -22.59 -31.36 -12.42
CA ASN A 115 -23.92 -30.79 -12.60
C ASN A 115 -24.32 -29.82 -11.48
N GLU A 116 -23.59 -29.75 -10.36
CA GLU A 116 -23.84 -28.81 -9.29
C GLU A 116 -23.19 -27.46 -9.59
N LYS A 117 -23.99 -26.39 -9.53
CA LYS A 117 -23.46 -25.03 -9.66
C LYS A 117 -22.52 -24.77 -8.48
N CYS A 118 -21.26 -24.46 -8.78
CA CYS A 118 -20.26 -24.14 -7.78
C CYS A 118 -20.77 -23.08 -6.79
N CYS A 119 -21.00 -23.49 -5.54
CA CYS A 119 -21.17 -22.55 -4.45
C CYS A 119 -19.79 -22.04 -4.04
N GLU A 120 -19.66 -20.72 -3.90
CA GLU A 120 -18.41 -20.07 -3.47
C GLU A 120 -17.92 -20.65 -2.12
N ASP A 121 -18.85 -21.08 -1.26
CA ASP A 121 -18.60 -21.69 0.05
C ASP A 121 -17.96 -23.09 -0.01
N ILE A 122 -18.12 -23.82 -1.12
CA ILE A 122 -17.53 -25.15 -1.29
C ILE A 122 -16.12 -25.03 -1.88
N HIS A 123 -15.94 -24.09 -2.80
CA HIS A 123 -14.69 -23.90 -3.53
C HIS A 123 -13.67 -23.07 -2.75
N THR A 124 -14.14 -22.15 -1.91
CA THR A 124 -13.30 -21.16 -1.24
C THR A 124 -13.45 -21.20 0.27
N MET A 125 -12.44 -20.71 0.97
CA MET A 125 -12.45 -20.60 2.43
C MET A 125 -11.83 -19.27 2.85
N LYS A 126 -12.31 -18.75 3.99
CA LYS A 126 -11.68 -17.63 4.69
C LYS A 126 -10.35 -18.07 5.28
N ASP A 127 -9.30 -17.31 4.99
CA ASP A 127 -7.96 -17.46 5.51
C ASP A 127 -7.57 -16.21 6.29
N SER A 128 -7.05 -16.40 7.49
CA SER A 128 -6.68 -15.32 8.40
C SER A 128 -5.30 -14.74 8.10
N THR A 129 -4.52 -15.36 7.20
CA THR A 129 -3.24 -14.79 6.76
C THR A 129 -3.48 -13.49 6.02
N LYS A 130 -2.82 -12.43 6.49
CA LYS A 130 -2.99 -11.09 5.93
C LYS A 130 -2.00 -10.86 4.80
N GLU A 131 -2.51 -10.40 3.67
CA GLU A 131 -1.72 -10.01 2.51
C GLU A 131 -1.82 -8.49 2.32
N GLN A 132 -0.87 -7.79 2.92
CA GLN A 132 -0.71 -6.35 2.81
C GLN A 132 0.73 -6.02 2.44
N GLY A 133 0.93 -4.84 1.84
CA GLY A 133 2.26 -4.37 1.53
C GLY A 133 2.25 -3.06 0.78
N LEU A 134 3.39 -2.77 0.17
CA LEU A 134 3.57 -1.61 -0.70
C LEU A 134 3.87 -2.09 -2.11
N SER A 135 3.26 -1.45 -3.10
CA SER A 135 3.61 -1.65 -4.51
C SER A 135 5.08 -1.32 -4.75
N LEU A 136 5.75 -2.12 -5.58
CA LEU A 136 7.18 -1.99 -5.85
C LEU A 136 7.56 -0.66 -6.51
N ILE A 137 6.66 -0.10 -7.32
CA ILE A 137 6.98 1.04 -8.20
C ILE A 137 6.77 2.38 -7.49
N ASN A 138 5.61 2.56 -6.86
CA ASN A 138 5.21 3.85 -6.28
C ASN A 138 5.00 3.76 -4.76
N ARG A 139 5.29 2.61 -4.14
CA ARG A 139 5.00 2.35 -2.73
C ARG A 139 3.55 2.62 -2.35
N ALA A 140 2.61 2.48 -3.29
CA ALA A 140 1.18 2.58 -2.98
C ALA A 140 0.81 1.42 -2.04
N PRO A 141 0.20 1.71 -0.88
CA PRO A 141 -0.21 0.66 0.03
C PRO A 141 -1.36 -0.14 -0.57
N TYR A 142 -1.36 -1.44 -0.30
CA TYR A 142 -2.43 -2.35 -0.70
C TYR A 142 -2.73 -3.36 0.41
N VAL A 143 -3.95 -3.88 0.39
CA VAL A 143 -4.42 -4.95 1.25
C VAL A 143 -5.40 -5.81 0.45
N ARG A 144 -5.32 -7.14 0.58
CA ARG A 144 -6.33 -8.05 0.05
C ARG A 144 -7.36 -8.34 1.13
N CYS A 145 -8.63 -8.18 0.80
CA CYS A 145 -9.76 -8.43 1.69
C CYS A 145 -10.70 -9.48 1.10
N ASP A 146 -11.40 -10.20 1.98
CA ASP A 146 -12.51 -11.08 1.66
C ASP A 146 -13.74 -10.29 1.19
N ILE A 147 -14.56 -10.85 0.28
CA ILE A 147 -15.79 -10.21 -0.22
C ILE A 147 -16.81 -9.89 0.88
N GLU A 148 -16.82 -10.65 1.98
CA GLU A 148 -17.70 -10.47 3.13
C GLU A 148 -17.10 -9.55 4.20
N THR A 149 -15.96 -8.91 3.92
CA THR A 149 -15.36 -7.95 4.84
C THR A 149 -16.29 -6.77 5.03
N ASP A 150 -16.58 -6.42 6.29
CA ASP A 150 -17.45 -5.30 6.62
C ASP A 150 -16.89 -3.97 6.06
N PRO A 151 -17.70 -3.16 5.35
CA PRO A 151 -17.25 -1.89 4.77
C PRO A 151 -16.66 -0.90 5.78
N SER A 152 -17.08 -0.91 7.05
CA SER A 152 -16.54 -0.05 8.11
C SER A 152 -15.07 -0.37 8.40
N ILE A 153 -14.63 -1.61 8.16
CA ILE A 153 -13.20 -1.97 8.25
C ILE A 153 -12.41 -1.27 7.14
N VAL A 154 -12.95 -1.23 5.92
CA VAL A 154 -12.32 -0.54 4.78
C VAL A 154 -12.24 0.97 5.03
N GLU A 155 -13.31 1.58 5.56
CA GLU A 155 -13.28 2.99 5.99
C GLU A 155 -12.18 3.22 7.03
N THR A 156 -12.05 2.31 8.00
CA THR A 156 -11.02 2.39 9.03
C THR A 156 -9.61 2.39 8.43
N ILE A 157 -9.36 1.49 7.47
CA ILE A 157 -8.09 1.41 6.75
C ILE A 157 -7.81 2.72 6.01
N LEU A 158 -8.77 3.22 5.25
CA LEU A 158 -8.58 4.43 4.42
C LEU A 158 -8.33 5.66 5.29
N LEU A 159 -9.18 5.92 6.29
CA LEU A 159 -9.17 7.18 7.03
C LEU A 159 -8.18 7.19 8.19
N TYR A 160 -8.01 6.07 8.92
CA TYR A 160 -7.21 6.05 10.14
C TYR A 160 -5.83 5.44 9.92
N ILE A 161 -5.74 4.34 9.17
CA ILE A 161 -4.45 3.68 8.92
C ILE A 161 -3.70 4.42 7.82
N TRP A 162 -4.25 4.51 6.61
CA TRP A 162 -3.61 5.20 5.49
C TRP A 162 -3.72 6.72 5.55
N ARG A 163 -4.52 7.25 6.49
CA ARG A 163 -4.69 8.69 6.73
C ARG A 163 -5.05 9.45 5.45
N ILE A 164 -5.89 8.83 4.62
CA ILE A 164 -6.45 9.48 3.45
C ILE A 164 -7.46 10.52 3.96
N PRO A 165 -7.32 11.80 3.60
CA PRO A 165 -8.28 12.82 3.98
C PRO A 165 -9.68 12.45 3.53
N ARG A 166 -10.69 12.71 4.38
CA ARG A 166 -12.08 12.44 4.03
C ARG A 166 -12.44 13.23 2.77
N PRO A 167 -12.80 12.56 1.66
CA PRO A 167 -13.08 13.25 0.41
C PRO A 167 -14.41 14.01 0.52
N SER A 168 -14.48 15.20 -0.09
CA SER A 168 -15.71 15.98 -0.23
C SER A 168 -16.59 15.48 -1.39
N LEU A 169 -16.01 14.71 -2.33
CA LEU A 169 -16.68 14.12 -3.48
C LEU A 169 -16.07 12.75 -3.78
N ILE A 170 -16.93 11.75 -4.02
CA ILE A 170 -16.53 10.42 -4.50
C ILE A 170 -16.98 10.29 -5.95
N MET A 171 -16.04 10.02 -6.85
CA MET A 171 -16.31 9.78 -8.27
C MET A 171 -16.12 8.30 -8.58
N GLN A 172 -17.16 7.64 -9.07
CA GLN A 172 -17.09 6.26 -9.55
C GLN A 172 -17.01 6.27 -11.08
N VAL A 173 -15.90 5.77 -11.62
CA VAL A 173 -15.72 5.58 -13.06
C VAL A 173 -15.76 4.09 -13.35
N THR A 174 -16.72 3.66 -14.16
CA THR A 174 -16.86 2.27 -14.61
C THR A 174 -16.59 2.16 -16.11
N GLY A 175 -16.20 0.98 -16.56
CA GLY A 175 -15.86 0.71 -17.95
C GLY A 175 -15.71 -0.78 -18.23
N GLY A 176 -15.47 -1.14 -19.49
CA GLY A 176 -15.24 -2.54 -19.89
C GLY A 176 -13.80 -2.99 -19.67
N HIS A 177 -13.60 -4.30 -19.48
CA HIS A 177 -12.26 -4.92 -19.38
C HIS A 177 -11.46 -4.82 -20.69
N LYS A 178 -12.13 -4.66 -21.83
CA LYS A 178 -11.48 -4.55 -23.14
C LYS A 178 -10.97 -3.13 -23.35
N TYR A 179 -9.74 -3.04 -23.89
CA TYR A 179 -9.16 -1.77 -24.29
C TYR A 179 -10.07 -1.05 -25.29
N PHE A 180 -10.33 0.23 -25.03
CA PHE A 180 -10.98 1.13 -25.97
C PHE A 180 -10.17 2.44 -26.03
N LYS A 181 -10.06 3.01 -27.23
CA LYS A 181 -9.30 4.24 -27.46
C LYS A 181 -10.26 5.41 -27.64
N LEU A 182 -10.16 6.42 -26.78
CA LEU A 182 -10.81 7.71 -26.99
C LEU A 182 -10.11 8.45 -28.14
N ARG A 183 -10.88 9.17 -28.97
CA ARG A 183 -10.34 9.84 -30.17
C ARG A 183 -10.19 11.35 -29.95
N GLY A 184 -8.99 11.86 -30.22
CA GLY A 184 -8.71 13.27 -30.45
C GLY A 184 -9.18 14.19 -29.32
N LYS A 185 -10.05 15.15 -29.65
CA LYS A 185 -10.52 16.19 -28.72
C LYS A 185 -11.27 15.63 -27.51
N MET A 186 -11.93 14.47 -27.63
CA MET A 186 -12.67 13.85 -26.54
C MET A 186 -11.75 13.33 -25.44
N GLU A 187 -10.61 12.74 -25.80
CA GLU A 187 -9.61 12.26 -24.84
C GLU A 187 -9.02 13.42 -24.03
N VAL A 188 -8.60 14.48 -24.74
CA VAL A 188 -8.00 15.67 -24.12
C VAL A 188 -8.99 16.35 -23.18
N ASN A 189 -10.21 16.60 -23.63
CA ASN A 189 -11.22 17.27 -22.81
C ASN A 189 -11.61 16.43 -21.59
N PHE A 190 -11.80 15.12 -21.76
CA PHE A 190 -12.15 14.23 -20.66
C PHE A 190 -11.08 14.24 -19.56
N LEU A 191 -9.81 14.11 -19.93
CA LEU A 191 -8.69 14.13 -18.98
C LEU A 191 -8.56 15.49 -18.29
N ASP A 192 -8.67 16.59 -19.05
CA ASP A 192 -8.54 17.95 -18.52
C ASP A 192 -9.67 18.26 -17.52
N ASP A 193 -10.92 17.93 -17.86
CA ASP A 193 -12.07 18.12 -16.98
C ASP A 193 -11.99 17.25 -15.71
N PHE A 194 -11.49 16.02 -15.83
CA PHE A 194 -11.29 15.13 -14.69
C PHE A 194 -10.26 15.69 -13.70
N VAL A 195 -9.12 16.17 -14.23
CA VAL A 195 -8.06 16.78 -13.42
C VAL A 195 -8.54 18.08 -12.78
N LYS A 196 -9.24 18.94 -13.53
CA LYS A 196 -9.81 20.19 -13.01
C LYS A 196 -10.80 19.93 -11.87
N THR A 197 -11.65 18.92 -12.00
CA THR A 197 -12.65 18.57 -10.98
C THR A 197 -11.94 18.19 -9.67
N LYS A 198 -10.89 17.36 -9.74
CA LYS A 198 -10.07 17.01 -8.57
C LYS A 198 -9.49 18.23 -7.85
N PHE A 199 -9.00 19.22 -8.58
CA PHE A 199 -8.40 20.42 -7.97
C PHE A 199 -9.42 21.41 -7.43
N LYS A 200 -10.62 21.48 -8.02
CA LYS A 200 -11.71 22.36 -7.54
C LYS A 200 -12.28 21.88 -6.21
N THR A 201 -12.45 20.56 -6.03
CA THR A 201 -13.03 19.99 -4.80
C THR A 201 -12.12 20.10 -3.57
N HIS A 202 -10.82 20.38 -3.75
CA HIS A 202 -9.86 20.58 -2.66
C HIS A 202 -9.78 22.02 -2.15
N LYS A 203 -10.39 23.00 -2.84
CA LYS A 203 -10.34 24.43 -2.48
C LYS A 203 -11.50 24.91 -1.60
N ASN A 204 -12.49 24.06 -1.34
CA ASN A 204 -13.64 24.33 -0.48
C ASN A 204 -13.56 23.46 0.77
#